data_AF-A0A838MUB9-F1
#
_entry.id   AF-A0A838MUB9-F1
#
_cell.length_a   1.000
_cell.length_b   1.000
_cell.length_c   1.000
_cell.angle_alpha   90.00
_cell.angle_beta   90.00
_cell.angle_gamma   90.00
#
_symmetry.space_group_name_H-M   'P 1'
#
loop_
_entity.id
_entity.type
_entity.pdbx_description
1 polymer ?
#
loop_
_entity_poly.entity_id
_entity_poly.type
_entity_poly.pdbx_seq_one_letter_code
_entity_poly.pdbx_strand_id
1 'polypeptide(L)'
;MPTSRSARKSPRRSTEPQPHQLQTDRRYSPRSALAAIGVHLRHIKLLDPSKQKVVILQKSIRHTPFQKLTDALITILAGAHGLAEINTRLRSDVALQRAFGREACAEQSVVQETLNACTPLNVQQMQQAMDVLFRKLSR
;
A
#
# COMPACT_ATOMS: atom_id res chain seq x y z
N MET A 1 -18.50 -53.93 -59.03
CA MET A 1 -18.98 -53.83 -57.63
C MET A 1 -18.42 -52.55 -57.01
N PRO A 2 -19.20 -51.45 -57.01
CA PRO A 2 -18.80 -50.17 -56.46
C PRO A 2 -19.37 -50.00 -55.04
N THR A 3 -18.65 -49.36 -54.12
CA THR A 3 -19.28 -48.58 -53.02
C THR A 3 -18.32 -47.54 -52.46
N SER A 4 -18.65 -46.28 -52.79
CA SER A 4 -18.40 -45.01 -52.11
C SER A 4 -18.02 -45.07 -50.62
N ARG A 5 -16.92 -44.38 -50.26
CA ARG A 5 -16.54 -44.07 -48.87
C ARG A 5 -17.12 -42.71 -48.49
N SER A 6 -18.19 -42.72 -47.68
CA SER A 6 -18.86 -41.54 -47.14
C SER A 6 -18.06 -40.90 -46.01
N ALA A 7 -18.01 -39.57 -46.03
CA ALA A 7 -17.45 -38.71 -45.00
C ALA A 7 -18.13 -38.92 -43.63
N ARG A 8 -17.34 -38.87 -42.55
CA ARG A 8 -17.81 -38.54 -41.20
C ARG A 8 -16.91 -37.47 -40.59
N LYS A 9 -17.44 -36.26 -40.59
CA LYS A 9 -16.87 -35.05 -39.99
C LYS A 9 -17.05 -35.15 -38.47
N SER A 10 -15.95 -35.24 -37.72
CA SER A 10 -15.97 -35.23 -36.26
C SER A 10 -16.46 -33.86 -35.73
N PRO A 11 -17.28 -33.80 -34.68
CA PRO A 11 -17.76 -32.52 -34.15
C PRO A 11 -16.64 -31.81 -33.38
N ARG A 12 -16.47 -30.51 -33.69
CA ARG A 12 -15.59 -29.60 -32.95
C ARG A 12 -16.09 -29.52 -31.51
N ARG A 13 -15.24 -29.93 -30.56
CA ARG A 13 -15.48 -29.78 -29.12
C ARG A 13 -15.33 -28.29 -28.80
N SER A 14 -16.45 -27.63 -28.57
CA SER A 14 -16.53 -26.24 -28.13
C SER A 14 -15.73 -26.09 -26.83
N THR A 15 -14.63 -25.36 -26.87
CA THR A 15 -13.91 -24.90 -25.68
C THR A 15 -14.72 -23.79 -25.03
N GLU A 16 -15.51 -24.13 -24.01
CA GLU A 16 -16.05 -23.16 -23.07
C GLU A 16 -14.89 -22.48 -22.32
N PRO A 17 -14.89 -21.15 -22.16
CA PRO A 17 -13.89 -20.47 -21.36
C PRO A 17 -14.18 -20.73 -19.88
N GLN A 18 -13.23 -21.36 -19.20
CA GLN A 18 -13.22 -21.57 -17.75
C GLN A 18 -13.34 -20.21 -17.03
N PRO A 19 -14.17 -20.09 -15.97
CA PRO A 19 -14.25 -18.86 -15.19
C PRO A 19 -12.88 -18.56 -14.59
N HIS A 20 -12.39 -17.35 -14.85
CA HIS A 20 -11.20 -16.79 -14.23
C HIS A 20 -11.33 -16.95 -12.72
N GLN A 21 -10.58 -17.90 -12.16
CA GLN A 21 -10.40 -17.98 -10.73
C GLN A 21 -9.82 -16.63 -10.30
N LEU A 22 -10.64 -15.83 -9.61
CA LEU A 22 -10.18 -14.64 -8.90
C LEU A 22 -9.06 -15.11 -7.97
N GLN A 23 -7.81 -14.99 -8.40
CA GLN A 23 -6.65 -15.30 -7.60
C GLN A 23 -6.66 -14.31 -6.43
N THR A 24 -7.26 -14.73 -5.31
CA THR A 24 -7.10 -14.02 -4.05
C THR A 24 -5.65 -14.18 -3.64
N ASP A 25 -4.85 -13.16 -3.94
CA ASP A 25 -3.45 -13.04 -3.50
C ASP A 25 -3.44 -12.92 -1.96
N ARG A 26 -3.51 -14.08 -1.28
CA ARG A 26 -3.50 -14.19 0.17
C ARG A 26 -2.08 -13.92 0.66
N ARG A 27 -1.82 -12.67 1.01
CA ARG A 27 -0.54 -12.25 1.60
C ARG A 27 -0.59 -12.43 3.11
N TYR A 28 0.45 -13.05 3.65
CA TYR A 28 0.64 -13.21 5.09
C TYR A 28 1.37 -11.99 5.66
N SER A 29 0.97 -11.54 6.85
CA SER A 29 1.71 -10.58 7.66
C SER A 29 1.72 -11.06 9.11
N PRO A 30 2.89 -11.05 9.79
CA PRO A 30 2.96 -11.26 11.23
C PRO A 30 2.23 -10.17 12.03
N ARG A 31 1.85 -9.07 11.38
CA ARG A 31 1.14 -7.91 11.95
C ARG A 31 -0.26 -7.79 11.35
N SER A 32 -0.96 -8.91 11.21
CA SER A 32 -2.28 -8.99 10.57
C SER A 32 -3.32 -8.04 11.18
N ALA A 33 -3.34 -7.86 12.50
CA ALA A 33 -4.20 -6.89 13.18
C ALA A 33 -3.91 -5.45 12.74
N LEU A 34 -2.64 -5.06 12.67
CA LEU A 34 -2.23 -3.75 12.17
C LEU A 34 -2.51 -3.59 10.67
N ALA A 35 -2.38 -4.66 9.89
CA ALA A 35 -2.77 -4.65 8.48
C ALA A 35 -4.30 -4.42 8.33
N ALA A 36 -5.13 -5.05 9.16
CA ALA A 36 -6.57 -4.79 9.16
C ALA A 36 -6.89 -3.32 9.50
N ILE A 37 -6.20 -2.75 10.50
CA ILE A 37 -6.28 -1.32 10.82
C ILE A 37 -5.86 -0.49 9.60
N GLY A 38 -4.72 -0.80 8.97
CA GLY A 38 -4.23 -0.09 7.78
C GLY A 38 -5.24 -0.05 6.64
N VAL A 39 -5.90 -1.18 6.35
CA VAL A 39 -6.97 -1.27 5.35
C VAL A 39 -8.14 -0.34 5.72
N HIS A 40 -8.56 -0.35 6.99
CA HIS A 40 -9.62 0.53 7.47
C HIS A 40 -9.24 2.02 7.37
N LEU A 41 -8.03 2.39 7.83
CA LEU A 41 -7.52 3.76 7.76
C LEU A 41 -7.46 4.28 6.31
N ARG A 42 -7.06 3.42 5.37
CA ARG A 42 -7.08 3.71 3.95
C ARG A 42 -8.49 3.91 3.42
N HIS A 43 -9.43 3.04 3.81
CA HIS A 43 -10.83 3.12 3.37
C HIS A 43 -11.49 4.45 3.80
N ILE A 44 -11.29 4.88 5.05
CA ILE A 44 -11.82 6.15 5.55
C ILE A 44 -11.01 7.38 5.12
N LYS A 45 -9.92 7.15 4.36
CA LYS A 45 -8.98 8.18 3.89
C LYS A 45 -8.44 9.02 5.04
N LEU A 46 -8.04 8.37 6.13
CA LEU A 46 -7.65 9.06 7.36
C LEU A 46 -6.47 10.02 7.13
N LEU A 47 -5.48 9.59 6.35
CA LEU A 47 -4.22 10.32 6.14
C LEU A 47 -4.30 11.37 5.01
N ASP A 48 -5.45 11.54 4.35
CA ASP A 48 -5.62 12.49 3.25
C ASP A 48 -5.34 13.95 3.65
N PRO A 49 -5.78 14.45 4.83
CA PRO A 49 -5.45 15.81 5.26
C PRO A 49 -3.94 16.05 5.36
N SER A 50 -3.20 15.06 5.87
CA SER A 50 -1.73 15.14 5.96
C SER A 50 -1.10 15.12 4.57
N LYS A 51 -1.60 14.29 3.65
CA LYS A 51 -1.15 14.25 2.26
C LYS A 51 -1.32 15.58 1.54
N GLN A 52 -2.41 16.29 1.83
CA GLN A 52 -2.74 17.55 1.16
C GLN A 52 -2.01 18.76 1.76
N LYS A 53 -1.77 18.76 3.07
CA LYS A 53 -1.22 19.93 3.78
C LYS A 53 0.28 19.89 3.99
N VAL A 54 0.87 18.71 4.17
CA VAL A 54 2.28 18.58 4.52
C VAL A 54 3.13 18.56 3.25
N VAL A 55 3.84 19.66 3.00
CA VAL A 55 4.68 19.84 1.81
C VAL A 55 6.14 19.92 2.22
N ILE A 56 6.82 18.78 2.13
CA ILE A 56 8.26 18.69 2.38
C ILE A 56 8.99 18.92 1.06
N LEU A 57 9.86 19.92 1.01
CA LEU A 57 10.67 20.26 -0.16
C LEU A 57 11.81 19.26 -0.31
N GLN A 58 11.52 18.12 -0.96
CA GLN A 58 12.49 17.08 -1.25
C GLN A 58 12.18 16.45 -2.61
N LYS A 59 13.22 16.14 -3.38
CA LYS A 59 13.08 15.47 -4.68
C LYS A 59 12.42 14.10 -4.52
N SER A 60 11.36 13.87 -5.28
CA SER A 60 10.68 12.57 -5.37
C SER A 60 11.27 11.77 -6.54
N ILE A 61 12.04 10.72 -6.23
CA ILE A 61 12.60 9.83 -7.26
C ILE A 61 11.73 8.56 -7.37
N ARG A 62 11.75 7.71 -6.34
CA ARG A 62 10.94 6.48 -6.27
C ARG A 62 9.73 6.59 -5.34
N HIS A 63 9.85 7.44 -4.33
CA HIS A 63 8.83 7.64 -3.31
C HIS A 63 8.65 9.13 -3.05
N THR A 64 7.40 9.55 -2.90
CA THR A 64 7.08 10.94 -2.50
C THR A 64 7.37 11.14 -1.00
N PRO A 65 7.55 12.38 -0.53
CA PRO A 65 7.75 12.63 0.90
C PRO A 65 6.61 12.06 1.75
N PHE A 66 5.35 12.23 1.32
CA PHE A 66 4.19 11.66 2.03
C PHE A 66 4.25 10.13 2.12
N GLN A 67 4.67 9.47 1.05
CA GLN A 67 4.85 8.02 1.03
C GLN A 67 5.90 7.56 2.04
N LYS A 68 7.01 8.28 2.17
CA LYS A 68 8.08 8.00 3.15
C LYS A 68 7.64 8.30 4.58
N LEU A 69 6.87 9.37 4.81
CA LEU A 69 6.24 9.63 6.11
C LEU A 69 5.27 8.51 6.49
N THR A 70 4.54 7.97 5.52
CA THR A 70 3.66 6.83 5.75
C THR A 70 4.47 5.59 6.14
N ASP A 71 5.62 5.34 5.50
CA ASP A 71 6.52 4.23 5.86
C ASP A 71 7.08 4.39 7.29
N ALA A 72 7.43 5.62 7.68
CA ALA A 72 7.84 5.93 9.05
C ALA A 72 6.71 5.67 10.06
N LEU A 73 5.49 6.13 9.77
CA LEU A 73 4.31 5.92 10.61
C LEU A 73 4.01 4.42 10.79
N ILE A 74 3.97 3.64 9.71
CA ILE A 74 3.72 2.20 9.80
C ILE A 74 4.78 1.52 10.66
N THR A 75 6.05 1.94 10.52
CA THR A 75 7.16 1.38 11.30
C THR A 75 7.00 1.66 12.80
N ILE A 76 6.60 2.87 13.16
CA ILE A 76 6.27 3.24 14.55
C ILE A 76 5.11 2.38 15.06
N LEU A 77 4.01 2.29 14.30
CA LEU A 77 2.83 1.49 14.68
C LEU A 77 3.13 -0.02 14.76
N ALA A 78 4.13 -0.50 14.01
CA ALA A 78 4.61 -1.86 14.04
C ALA A 78 5.51 -2.19 15.25
N GLY A 79 5.67 -1.24 16.18
CA GLY A 79 6.44 -1.38 17.41
C GLY A 79 7.95 -1.44 17.20
N ALA A 80 8.47 -0.73 16.20
CA ALA A 80 9.91 -0.57 16.03
C ALA A 80 10.50 0.38 17.07
N HIS A 81 11.71 0.11 17.56
CA HIS A 81 12.41 1.00 18.49
C HIS A 81 13.12 2.15 17.77
N GLY A 82 13.29 2.05 16.45
CA GLY A 82 13.84 3.10 15.62
C GLY A 82 13.66 2.83 14.14
N LEU A 83 13.96 3.84 13.31
CA LEU A 83 13.78 3.75 11.86
C LEU A 83 14.73 2.73 11.21
N ALA A 84 15.85 2.38 11.86
CA ALA A 84 16.74 1.28 11.49
C ALA A 84 15.98 -0.01 11.13
N GLU A 85 14.85 -0.27 11.80
CA GLU A 85 14.05 -1.48 11.64
C GLU A 85 13.09 -1.42 10.43
N ILE A 86 13.01 -0.33 9.66
CA ILE A 86 12.21 -0.25 8.42
C ILE A 86 12.55 -1.40 7.48
N ASN A 87 13.84 -1.61 7.24
CA ASN A 87 14.33 -2.56 6.24
C ASN A 87 14.04 -4.01 6.66
N THR A 88 14.08 -4.32 7.95
CA THR A 88 13.89 -5.69 8.47
C THR A 88 12.44 -6.00 8.81
N ARG A 89 11.62 -5.00 9.17
CA ARG A 89 10.21 -5.20 9.58
C ARG A 89 9.20 -4.84 8.51
N LEU A 90 9.26 -3.62 7.98
CA LEU A 90 8.24 -3.12 7.08
C LEU A 90 8.51 -3.54 5.65
N ARG A 91 9.76 -3.40 5.18
CA ARG A 91 10.13 -3.69 3.80
C ARG A 91 9.97 -5.19 3.45
N SER A 92 10.15 -6.07 4.43
CA SER A 92 9.90 -7.51 4.32
C SER A 92 8.42 -7.90 4.39
N ASP A 93 7.56 -7.04 4.93
CA ASP A 93 6.12 -7.29 5.12
C ASP A 93 5.28 -6.59 4.03
N VAL A 94 5.19 -7.25 2.88
CA VAL A 94 4.47 -6.72 1.72
C VAL A 94 2.96 -6.59 1.99
N ALA A 95 2.37 -7.47 2.81
CA ALA A 95 0.95 -7.39 3.12
C ALA A 95 0.64 -6.13 3.94
N LEU A 96 1.49 -5.82 4.92
CA LEU A 96 1.38 -4.60 5.72
C LEU A 96 1.58 -3.34 4.86
N GLN A 97 2.56 -3.32 3.95
CA GLN A 97 2.72 -2.21 3.01
C GLN A 97 1.42 -1.95 2.22
N ARG A 98 0.83 -3.01 1.65
CA ARG A 98 -0.37 -2.90 0.81
C ARG A 98 -1.61 -2.50 1.59
N ALA A 99 -1.72 -2.94 2.84
CA ALA A 99 -2.80 -2.53 3.75
C ALA A 99 -2.86 -1.00 3.90
N PHE A 100 -1.71 -0.34 4.01
CA PHE A 100 -1.61 1.12 4.07
C PHE A 100 -1.56 1.80 2.68
N GLY A 101 -1.83 1.06 1.60
CA GLY A 101 -1.85 1.59 0.23
C GLY A 101 -0.47 1.88 -0.36
N ARG A 102 0.60 1.31 0.21
CA ARG A 102 1.96 1.42 -0.32
C ARG A 102 2.21 0.32 -1.35
N GLU A 103 2.80 0.69 -2.48
CA GLU A 103 3.21 -0.28 -3.50
C GLU A 103 4.59 -0.88 -3.21
N ALA A 104 5.45 -0.08 -2.61
CA ALA A 104 6.78 -0.44 -2.15
C ALA A 104 7.16 0.48 -0.97
N CYS A 105 7.99 -0.03 -0.06
CA CYS A 105 8.55 0.71 1.07
C CYS A 105 9.87 1.38 0.71
N ALA A 106 10.06 2.63 1.10
CA ALA A 106 11.36 3.30 1.02
C ALA A 106 12.40 2.62 1.93
N GLU A 107 13.68 2.73 1.59
CA GLU A 107 14.76 2.29 2.48
C GLU A 107 14.87 3.24 3.67
N GLN A 108 15.36 2.69 4.78
CA GLN A 108 15.50 3.44 6.03
C GLN A 108 16.21 4.79 5.87
N SER A 109 17.35 4.84 5.19
CA SER A 109 18.14 6.06 4.99
C SER A 109 17.32 7.13 4.25
N VAL A 110 16.58 6.74 3.22
CA VAL A 110 15.72 7.63 2.42
C VAL A 110 14.57 8.20 3.27
N VAL A 111 14.02 7.40 4.19
CA VAL A 111 13.01 7.87 5.15
C VAL A 111 13.65 8.85 6.15
N GLN A 112 14.83 8.53 6.68
CA GLN A 112 15.56 9.40 7.61
C GLN A 112 15.90 10.75 6.97
N GLU A 113 16.40 10.77 5.74
CA GLU A 113 16.66 12.00 4.98
C GLU A 113 15.42 12.87 4.85
N THR A 114 14.25 12.25 4.69
CA THR A 114 12.98 12.97 4.58
C THR A 114 12.60 13.63 5.90
N LEU A 115 12.78 12.92 7.01
CA LEU A 115 12.53 13.47 8.34
C LEU A 115 13.54 14.55 8.72
N ASN A 116 14.81 14.41 8.33
CA ASN A 116 15.83 15.43 8.52
C ASN A 116 15.57 16.68 7.66
N ALA A 117 14.88 16.52 6.51
CA ALA A 117 14.46 17.64 5.66
C ALA A 117 13.19 18.34 6.16
N CYS A 118 12.50 17.80 7.16
CA CYS A 118 11.34 18.47 7.76
C CYS A 118 11.78 19.75 8.49
N THR A 119 11.00 20.80 8.28
CA THR A 119 11.18 22.10 8.92
C THR A 119 10.09 22.34 9.97
N PRO A 120 10.22 23.37 10.82
CA PRO A 120 9.13 23.79 11.73
C PRO A 120 7.81 24.06 11.00
N LEU A 121 7.85 24.58 9.76
CA LEU A 121 6.66 24.76 8.93
C LEU A 121 5.96 23.42 8.64
N ASN A 122 6.71 22.35 8.38
CA ASN A 122 6.12 21.03 8.15
C ASN A 122 5.43 20.48 9.40
N VAL A 123 5.98 20.76 10.58
CA VAL A 123 5.34 20.41 11.86
C VAL A 123 4.02 21.18 12.02
N GLN A 124 4.00 22.48 11.72
CA GLN A 124 2.77 23.28 11.73
C GLN A 124 1.72 22.78 10.73
N GLN A 125 2.15 22.43 9.51
CA GLN A 125 1.26 21.83 8.50
C GLN A 125 0.67 20.50 8.99
N MET A 126 1.47 19.68 9.69
CA MET A 126 0.98 18.44 10.28
C MET A 126 -0.03 18.70 11.39
N GLN A 127 0.21 19.67 12.29
CA GLN A 127 -0.75 20.08 13.32
C GLN A 127 -2.09 20.51 12.70
N GLN A 128 -2.05 21.35 11.66
CA GLN A 128 -3.25 21.75 10.92
C GLN A 128 -3.97 20.57 10.25
N ALA A 129 -3.23 19.58 9.75
CA ALA A 129 -3.81 18.36 9.21
C ALA A 129 -4.52 17.54 10.30
N MET A 130 -3.92 17.44 11.49
CA MET A 130 -4.54 16.79 12.64
C MET A 130 -5.82 17.51 13.08
N ASP A 131 -5.85 18.85 13.10
CA ASP A 131 -7.06 19.60 13.44
C ASP A 131 -8.22 19.35 12.46
N VAL A 132 -7.91 19.18 11.17
CA VAL A 132 -8.92 18.80 10.16
C VAL A 132 -9.41 17.37 10.40
N LEU A 133 -8.49 16.46 10.69
CA LEU A 133 -8.80 15.07 10.98
C LEU A 133 -9.70 14.95 12.22
N PHE A 134 -9.35 15.59 13.34
CA PHE A 134 -10.15 15.54 14.56
C PHE A 134 -11.55 16.12 14.36
N ARG A 135 -11.68 17.27 13.68
CA ARG A 135 -12.99 17.86 13.34
C ARG A 135 -13.84 16.98 12.44
N LYS A 136 -13.22 16.17 11.57
CA LYS A 136 -13.94 15.23 10.70
C LYS A 136 -14.44 14.00 11.47
N LEU A 137 -13.68 13.51 12.44
CA LEU A 137 -14.04 12.34 13.25
C LEU A 137 -14.97 12.64 14.42
N SER A 138 -15.00 13.88 14.90
CA SER A 138 -15.88 14.31 15.99
C SER A 138 -17.33 14.59 15.57
N ARG A 139 -17.66 14.40 14.29
CA ARG A 139 -18.98 14.61 13.70
C ARG A 139 -19.60 13.26 13.40
#